data_AF-A0A534JQ68-F1
#
_entry.id   AF-A0A534JQ68-F1
#
_cell.length_a   1.000
_cell.length_b   1.000
_cell.length_c   1.000
_cell.angle_alpha   90.00
_cell.angle_beta   90.00
_cell.angle_gamma   90.00
#
_symmetry.space_group_name_H-M   'P 1'
#
loop_
_entity.id
_entity.type
_entity.pdbx_description
1 polymer ?
#
loop_
_entity_poly.entity_id
_entity_poly.type
_entity_poly.pdbx_seq_one_letter_code
_entity_poly.pdbx_strand_id
1 'polypeptide(L)'
;MPRHEARTKFVRRVAETRPGGFDTYLEDLLRIERALVDGHRGVAATMAYMNLISRYPRETEAIAAELGTTVLEPFNEEKIDEVLGDRLRL
;
A
#
# COMPACT_ATOMS: atom_id res chain seq x y z
N MET A 1 13.22 4.57 14.01
CA MET A 1 12.19 4.03 13.10
C MET A 1 12.67 2.66 12.65
N PRO A 2 11.95 1.55 12.90
CA PRO A 2 12.39 0.27 12.37
C PRO A 2 12.32 0.34 10.84
N ARG A 3 13.45 0.10 10.16
CA ARG A 3 13.49 -0.08 8.70
C ARG A 3 12.61 -1.29 8.39
N HIS A 4 11.48 -1.06 7.74
CA HIS A 4 10.60 -2.13 7.33
C HIS A 4 11.35 -2.98 6.30
N GLU A 5 11.53 -4.26 6.60
CA GLU A 5 12.21 -5.19 5.70
C GLU A 5 11.24 -5.57 4.58
N ALA A 6 11.71 -5.50 3.33
CA ALA A 6 10.89 -5.76 2.15
C ALA A 6 10.42 -7.22 2.11
N ARG A 7 9.11 -7.44 1.94
CA ARG A 7 8.48 -8.77 1.92
C ARG A 7 8.51 -9.40 0.51
N THR A 8 8.49 -8.59 -0.53
CA THR A 8 8.55 -8.97 -1.95
C THR A 8 9.97 -8.92 -2.50
N LYS A 9 10.25 -9.81 -3.45
CA LYS A 9 11.49 -9.81 -4.21
C LYS A 9 11.59 -8.58 -5.10
N PHE A 10 10.46 -8.07 -5.59
CA PHE A 10 10.40 -6.80 -6.31
C PHE A 10 11.00 -5.65 -5.49
N VAL A 11 10.46 -5.40 -4.28
CA VAL A 11 10.92 -4.27 -3.45
C VAL A 11 12.35 -4.50 -2.94
N ARG A 12 12.76 -5.74 -2.64
CA ARG A 12 14.16 -6.06 -2.31
C ARG A 12 15.12 -5.70 -3.44
N ARG A 13 14.79 -6.09 -4.67
CA ARG A 13 15.63 -5.79 -5.85
C ARG A 13 15.73 -4.29 -6.09
N VAL A 14 14.63 -3.55 -5.91
CA VAL A 14 14.65 -2.08 -6.03
C VAL A 14 15.52 -1.46 -4.94
N ALA A 15 15.47 -1.96 -3.70
CA ALA A 15 16.32 -1.49 -2.62
C ALA A 15 17.81 -1.72 -2.89
N GLU A 16 18.16 -2.85 -3.52
CA GLU A 16 19.56 -3.24 -3.80
C GLU A 16 20.16 -2.54 -5.03
N THR A 17 19.36 -2.28 -6.07
CA THR A 17 19.86 -1.78 -7.38
C THR A 17 19.80 -0.26 -7.50
N ARG A 18 19.31 0.43 -6.47
CA ARG A 18 18.96 1.83 -6.52
C ARG A 18 20.18 2.78 -6.40
N PRO A 19 20.25 3.85 -7.23
CA PRO A 19 21.13 5.00 -7.00
C PRO A 19 20.69 5.84 -5.78
N GLY A 20 21.66 6.43 -5.05
CA GLY A 20 21.37 7.37 -3.96
C GLY A 20 20.47 8.53 -4.43
N GLY A 21 19.48 8.92 -3.61
CA GLY A 21 18.53 10.01 -3.93
C GLY A 21 17.07 9.60 -4.20
N PHE A 22 16.79 8.33 -4.48
CA PHE A 22 15.41 7.83 -4.67
C PHE A 22 14.74 7.31 -3.38
N ASP A 23 14.93 7.99 -2.23
CA ASP A 23 14.45 7.52 -0.91
C ASP A 23 12.94 7.48 -0.85
N THR A 24 12.29 8.51 -1.37
CA THR A 24 10.84 8.60 -1.44
C THR A 24 10.23 7.49 -2.26
N TYR A 25 10.87 7.07 -3.37
CA TYR A 25 10.36 5.99 -4.22
C TYR A 25 10.35 4.66 -3.47
N LEU A 26 11.46 4.30 -2.82
CA LEU A 26 11.54 3.06 -2.06
C LEU A 26 10.58 3.08 -0.86
N GLU A 27 10.46 4.20 -0.17
CA GLU A 27 9.51 4.36 0.93
C GLU A 27 8.06 4.19 0.46
N ASP A 28 7.71 4.75 -0.70
CA ASP A 28 6.38 4.61 -1.28
C ASP A 28 6.09 3.14 -1.66
N LEU A 29 7.05 2.42 -2.23
CA LEU A 29 6.91 0.98 -2.51
C LEU A 29 6.75 0.14 -1.24
N LEU A 30 7.53 0.42 -0.19
CA LEU A 30 7.39 -0.25 1.11
C LEU A 30 6.03 0.04 1.76
N ARG A 31 5.49 1.25 1.57
CA ARG A 31 4.14 1.61 2.05
C ARG A 31 3.05 0.85 1.29
N ILE A 32 3.18 0.69 -0.03
CA ILE A 32 2.25 -0.10 -0.85
C ILE A 32 2.28 -1.56 -0.39
N GLU A 33 3.46 -2.15 -0.28
CA GLU A 33 3.64 -3.52 0.19
C GLU A 33 3.03 -3.74 1.58
N ARG A 34 3.26 -2.81 2.50
CA ARG A 34 2.67 -2.88 3.84
C ARG A 34 1.15 -2.78 3.79
N ALA A 35 0.60 -1.84 3.01
CA ALA A 35 -0.85 -1.67 2.88
C ALA A 35 -1.52 -2.92 2.30
N LEU A 36 -0.85 -3.63 1.38
CA LEU A 36 -1.36 -4.88 0.80
C LEU A 36 -1.34 -6.06 1.79
N VAL A 37 -0.41 -6.10 2.75
CA VAL A 37 -0.34 -7.20 3.72
C VAL A 37 -1.13 -6.91 5.00
N ASP A 38 -0.96 -5.71 5.55
CA ASP A 38 -1.51 -5.34 6.86
C ASP A 38 -2.90 -4.66 6.71
N GLY A 39 -3.26 -4.23 5.50
CA GLY A 39 -4.44 -3.43 5.22
C GLY A 39 -4.27 -1.95 5.55
N HIS A 40 -5.26 -1.14 5.18
CA HIS A 40 -5.38 0.27 5.54
C HIS A 40 -6.67 0.51 6.33
N ARG A 41 -6.61 1.27 7.43
CA ARG A 41 -7.78 1.58 8.26
C ARG A 41 -8.08 3.07 8.27
N GLY A 42 -9.35 3.41 8.10
CA GLY A 42 -9.83 4.79 8.06
C GLY A 42 -9.58 5.51 6.72
N VAL A 43 -10.37 6.56 6.48
CA VAL A 43 -10.45 7.27 5.20
C VAL A 43 -9.11 7.87 4.76
N ALA A 44 -8.35 8.44 5.69
CA ALA A 44 -7.05 9.05 5.38
C ALA A 44 -6.02 8.02 4.88
N ALA A 45 -5.96 6.84 5.50
CA ALA A 45 -5.05 5.77 5.08
C ALA A 45 -5.48 5.18 3.73
N THR A 46 -6.79 5.01 3.51
CA THR A 46 -7.33 4.58 2.22
C THR A 46 -7.00 5.58 1.11
N MET A 47 -7.20 6.88 1.35
CA MET A 47 -6.86 7.93 0.37
C MET A 47 -5.36 7.99 0.07
N ALA A 48 -4.51 7.85 1.09
CA ALA A 48 -3.06 7.79 0.92
C ALA A 48 -2.64 6.57 0.08
N TYR A 49 -3.22 5.40 0.36
CA TYR A 49 -2.99 4.18 -0.43
C TYR A 49 -3.47 4.36 -1.88
N MET A 50 -4.67 4.89 -2.10
CA MET A 50 -5.19 5.17 -3.44
C MET A 50 -4.28 6.13 -4.22
N ASN A 51 -3.73 7.15 -3.57
CA ASN A 51 -2.76 8.05 -4.19
C ASN A 51 -1.45 7.32 -4.57
N LEU A 52 -0.97 6.41 -3.73
CA LEU A 52 0.24 5.62 -4.00
C LEU A 52 0.05 4.67 -5.20
N ILE A 53 -1.04 3.91 -5.22
CA ILE A 53 -1.30 2.96 -6.32
C ILE A 53 -1.57 3.68 -7.65
N SER A 54 -2.13 4.90 -7.59
CA SER A 54 -2.31 5.74 -8.79
C SER A 54 -0.98 6.24 -9.34
N ARG A 55 0.00 6.49 -8.47
CA ARG A 55 1.34 6.96 -8.85
C ARG A 55 2.23 5.82 -9.38
N TYR A 56 2.07 4.62 -8.84
CA TYR A 56 2.91 3.45 -9.14
C TYR A 56 2.08 2.23 -9.54
N PRO A 57 1.25 2.29 -10.61
CA PRO A 57 0.31 1.22 -10.94
C PRO A 57 1.02 -0.10 -11.28
N ARG A 58 2.11 -0.04 -12.04
CA ARG A 58 2.86 -1.23 -12.47
C ARG A 58 3.58 -1.92 -11.31
N GLU A 59 4.18 -1.13 -10.44
CA GLU A 59 4.87 -1.63 -9.26
C GLU A 59 3.89 -2.21 -8.25
N THR A 60 2.73 -1.56 -8.10
CA THR A 60 1.66 -2.07 -7.24
C THR A 60 1.16 -3.43 -7.73
N GLU A 61 0.96 -3.60 -9.04
CA GLU A 61 0.59 -4.89 -9.62
C GLU A 61 1.66 -5.96 -9.39
N ALA A 62 2.94 -5.62 -9.57
CA ALA A 62 4.05 -6.55 -9.33
C ALA A 62 4.12 -6.99 -7.86
N ILE A 63 3.96 -6.03 -6.93
CA ILE A 63 3.95 -6.31 -5.48
C ILE A 63 2.73 -7.17 -5.12
N ALA A 64 1.54 -6.83 -5.61
CA ALA A 64 0.32 -7.59 -5.35
C ALA A 64 0.40 -9.03 -5.90
N ALA A 65 0.92 -9.19 -7.11
CA ALA A 65 1.14 -10.50 -7.72
C ALA A 65 2.11 -11.37 -6.90
N GLU A 66 3.20 -10.78 -6.38
CA GLU A 66 4.14 -11.50 -5.51
C GLU A 66 3.56 -11.83 -4.14
N LEU A 67 2.69 -10.98 -3.60
CA LEU A 67 2.00 -11.21 -2.32
C LEU A 67 0.79 -12.14 -2.46
N GLY A 68 0.34 -12.45 -3.68
CA GLY A 68 -0.89 -13.20 -3.92
C GLY A 68 -2.15 -12.42 -3.53
N THR A 69 -2.10 -11.09 -3.54
CA THR A 69 -3.21 -10.21 -3.18
C THR A 69 -3.78 -9.50 -4.41
N THR A 70 -4.94 -8.86 -4.25
CA THR A 70 -5.52 -7.98 -5.26
C THR A 70 -5.30 -6.52 -4.88
N VAL A 71 -4.91 -5.69 -5.86
CA VAL A 71 -4.59 -4.26 -5.64
C VAL A 71 -5.76 -3.46 -5.07
N LEU A 72 -6.95 -3.75 -5.60
CA LEU A 72 -8.22 -3.24 -5.10
C LEU A 72 -9.00 -4.47 -4.61
N GLU A 73 -9.24 -4.53 -3.31
CA GLU A 73 -10.29 -5.41 -2.82
C GLU A 73 -11.64 -4.88 -3.31
N PRO A 74 -12.56 -5.76 -3.73
CA PRO A 74 -13.95 -5.37 -3.94
C PRO A 74 -14.47 -4.64 -2.70
N PHE A 75 -15.17 -3.52 -2.89
CA PHE A 75 -15.83 -2.82 -1.78
C PHE A 75 -16.86 -3.75 -1.14
N ASN A 76 -16.53 -4.31 0.03
CA ASN A 76 -17.49 -5.06 0.85
C ASN A 76 -18.34 -4.08 1.68
N GLU A 77 -19.63 -4.37 1.78
CA GLU A 77 -20.62 -3.56 2.51
C GLU A 77 -20.21 -3.29 3.97
N GLU A 78 -19.54 -4.23 4.64
CA GLU A 78 -19.00 -4.04 6.01
C GLU A 78 -17.99 -2.90 6.12
N LYS A 79 -17.15 -2.67 5.09
CA LYS A 79 -16.19 -1.55 5.07
C LYS A 79 -16.88 -0.21 4.83
N ILE A 80 -18.02 -0.23 4.14
CA ILE A 80 -18.85 0.96 3.92
C ILE A 80 -19.47 1.38 5.26
N ASP A 81 -19.95 0.42 6.04
CA ASP A 81 -20.50 0.69 7.38
C ASP A 81 -19.44 1.19 8.37
N GLU A 82 -18.18 0.75 8.28
CA GLU A 82 -17.09 1.32 9.08
C GLU A 82 -16.84 2.79 8.71
N VAL A 83 -16.78 3.11 7.41
CA VAL A 83 -16.55 4.48 6.92
C VAL A 83 -17.73 5.42 7.21
N LEU A 84 -18.96 4.91 7.13
CA LEU A 84 -20.18 5.67 7.42
C LEU A 84 -20.46 5.77 8.92
N GLY A 85 -20.19 4.70 9.68
CA GLY A 85 -20.37 4.64 11.12
C GLY A 85 -19.49 5.62 11.88
N ASP A 86 -18.26 5.85 11.41
CA ASP A 86 -17.37 6.89 11.95
C ASP A 86 -17.86 8.33 11.68
N ARG A 87 -18.71 8.53 10.65
CA ARG A 87 -19.28 9.85 10.30
C ARG A 87 -20.66 10.13 10.89
N LEU A 88 -21.42 9.10 11.24
CA LEU A 88 -22.79 9.22 11.77
C LEU A 88 -22.85 9.27 13.31
N ARG A 89 -21.70 9.23 14.00
CA ARG A 89 -21.60 9.33 15.47
C ARG A 89 -21.24 10.72 16.00
N LEU A 90 -21.48 11.78 15.21
CA LEU A 90 -21.43 13.17 15.66
C LEU A 90 -22.83 13.67 16.03
#